data_AF-A0A7V4MQX9-F1
#
_entry.id   AF-A0A7V4MQX9-F1
#
_cell.length_a   1.000
_cell.length_b   1.000
_cell.length_c   1.000
_cell.angle_alpha   90.00
_cell.angle_beta   90.00
_cell.angle_gamma   90.00
#
_symmetry.space_group_name_H-M   'P 1'
#
loop_
_entity.id
_entity.type
_entity.pdbx_description
1 polymer ?
#
loop_
_entity_poly.entity_id
_entity_poly.type
_entity_poly.pdbx_seq_one_letter_code
_entity_poly.pdbx_strand_id
1 'polypeptide(L)'
;MNKKREKEAFTLIELMVVVIIIAALASMVLPKVLPATRSAKMKIAQGDIANISMALKMFYLHNDKYPSTDEGLDALMKPSGSDTWKDAYLDTPPIDPWSRKYQYRYPGTHNTAGFDIWSLGPDGQDGSGDEITNWKQEK
;
A
#
# COMPACT_ATOMS: atom_id res chain seq x y z
N MET A 1 -14.86 -34.39 -57.20
CA MET A 1 -13.50 -34.61 -56.65
C MET A 1 -13.37 -33.85 -55.34
N ASN A 2 -13.59 -34.50 -54.18
CA ASN A 2 -13.37 -33.89 -52.87
C ASN A 2 -12.00 -34.34 -52.34
N LYS A 3 -11.01 -33.44 -52.36
CA LYS A 3 -9.75 -33.64 -51.62
C LYS A 3 -10.10 -33.61 -50.13
N LYS A 4 -10.14 -34.77 -49.48
CA LYS A 4 -10.14 -34.88 -48.03
C LYS A 4 -8.85 -34.22 -47.55
N ARG A 5 -8.97 -33.10 -46.84
CA ARG A 5 -7.84 -32.52 -46.09
C ARG A 5 -7.49 -33.54 -45.00
N GLU A 6 -6.31 -34.11 -45.08
CA GLU A 6 -5.80 -34.93 -43.99
C GLU A 6 -5.67 -34.03 -42.76
N LYS A 7 -6.31 -34.46 -41.67
CA LYS A 7 -6.16 -33.79 -40.38
C LYS A 7 -4.82 -34.26 -39.84
N GLU A 8 -3.83 -33.38 -39.87
CA GLU A 8 -2.54 -33.64 -39.23
C GLU A 8 -2.77 -33.87 -37.74
N ALA A 9 -2.45 -35.09 -37.29
CA ALA A 9 -2.51 -35.46 -35.88
C ALA A 9 -1.14 -35.14 -35.26
N PHE A 10 -1.16 -34.42 -34.14
CA PHE A 10 0.05 -34.07 -33.39
C PHE A 10 0.84 -35.33 -33.00
N THR A 11 2.16 -35.24 -33.11
CA THR A 11 3.05 -36.32 -32.68
C THR A 11 3.36 -36.19 -31.18
N LEU A 12 3.62 -37.32 -30.51
CA LEU A 12 4.04 -37.33 -29.10
C LEU A 12 5.34 -36.54 -28.90
N ILE A 13 6.25 -36.58 -29.89
CA ILE A 13 7.53 -35.88 -29.85
C ILE A 13 7.32 -34.36 -29.77
N GLU A 14 6.36 -33.84 -30.51
CA GLU A 14 6.07 -32.40 -30.54
C GLU A 14 5.56 -31.91 -29.18
N LEU A 15 4.71 -32.69 -28.53
CA LEU A 15 4.26 -32.41 -27.16
C LEU A 15 5.42 -32.49 -26.15
N MET A 16 6.31 -33.47 -26.30
CA MET A 16 7.49 -33.61 -25.42
C MET A 16 8.41 -32.40 -25.50
N VAL A 17 8.71 -31.92 -26.71
CA VAL A 17 9.54 -30.72 -26.92
C VAL A 17 8.89 -29.49 -26.28
N VAL A 18 7.58 -29.31 -26.43
CA VAL A 18 6.84 -28.21 -25.81
C VAL A 18 6.92 -28.25 -24.28
N VAL A 19 6.72 -29.42 -23.66
CA VAL A 19 6.80 -29.56 -22.20
C VAL A 19 8.22 -29.29 -21.68
N ILE A 20 9.25 -29.73 -22.41
CA ILE A 20 10.65 -29.44 -22.07
C ILE A 20 10.93 -27.93 -22.12
N ILE A 21 10.47 -27.24 -23.16
CA ILE A 21 10.63 -25.78 -23.30
C ILE A 21 9.87 -25.06 -22.19
N ILE A 22 8.64 -25.46 -21.87
CA ILE A 22 7.85 -24.87 -20.78
C ILE A 22 8.55 -25.08 -19.43
N ALA A 23 9.07 -26.29 -19.15
CA ALA A 23 9.80 -26.56 -17.92
C ALA A 23 11.09 -25.72 -17.81
N ALA A 24 11.81 -25.55 -18.92
CA ALA A 24 12.99 -24.71 -18.98
C ALA A 24 12.65 -23.22 -18.76
N LEU A 25 11.62 -22.69 -19.43
CA LEU A 25 11.18 -21.31 -19.27
C LEU A 25 10.66 -21.04 -17.85
N ALA A 26 9.87 -21.96 -17.29
CA ALA A 26 9.33 -21.84 -15.93
C ALA A 26 10.44 -21.75 -14.88
N SER A 27 11.59 -22.37 -15.11
CA SER A 27 12.75 -22.29 -14.20
C SER A 27 13.45 -20.93 -14.18
N MET A 28 13.34 -20.13 -15.25
CA MET A 28 14.00 -18.83 -15.38
C MET A 28 13.16 -17.69 -14.78
N VAL A 29 11.86 -17.89 -14.61
CA VAL A 29 10.96 -16.85 -14.12
C VAL A 29 10.94 -16.89 -12.60
N LEU A 30 11.92 -16.24 -11.97
CA LEU A 30 11.82 -15.81 -10.58
C LEU A 30 11.74 -14.27 -10.55
N PRO A 31 10.61 -13.69 -10.11
CA PRO A 31 10.58 -12.26 -9.83
C PRO A 31 11.54 -11.99 -8.67
N LYS A 32 12.69 -11.36 -8.96
CA LYS A 32 13.59 -10.86 -7.92
C LYS A 32 12.93 -9.64 -7.29
N VAL A 33 12.24 -9.84 -6.18
CA VAL A 33 11.80 -8.74 -5.31
C VAL A 33 13.07 -8.19 -4.64
N LEU A 34 13.64 -7.13 -5.21
CA LEU A 34 14.76 -6.45 -4.58
C LEU A 34 14.24 -5.76 -3.31
N PRO A 35 14.89 -5.95 -2.14
CA PRO A 35 14.53 -5.21 -0.95
C PRO A 35 14.69 -3.71 -1.22
N ALA A 36 13.63 -2.94 -0.96
CA ALA A 36 13.67 -1.49 -1.12
C ALA A 36 14.82 -0.90 -0.30
N THR A 37 15.61 -0.02 -0.92
CA THR A 37 16.69 0.69 -0.24
C THR A 37 16.14 1.60 0.86
N ARG A 38 16.97 1.99 1.83
CA ARG A 38 16.56 2.90 2.92
C ARG A 38 15.85 4.14 2.37
N SER A 39 16.45 4.82 1.38
CA SER A 39 15.87 6.01 0.77
C SER A 39 14.56 5.75 0.02
N ALA A 40 14.40 4.56 -0.58
CA ALA A 40 13.14 4.17 -1.21
C ALA A 40 12.04 3.98 -0.15
N LYS A 41 12.35 3.29 0.96
CA LYS A 41 11.43 3.14 2.10
C LYS A 41 11.00 4.49 2.66
N MET A 42 11.92 5.43 2.87
CA MET A 42 11.58 6.78 3.34
C MET A 42 10.59 7.49 2.38
N LYS A 43 10.82 7.37 1.06
CA LYS A 43 9.91 7.97 0.05
C LYS A 43 8.54 7.31 0.00
N ILE A 44 8.49 5.98 0.14
CA ILE A 44 7.23 5.24 0.24
C ILE A 44 6.46 5.75 1.45
N ALA A 45 7.11 5.82 2.62
CA ALA A 45 6.49 6.30 3.84
C ALA A 45 5.94 7.73 3.70
N GLN A 46 6.67 8.62 3.03
CA GLN A 46 6.20 9.98 2.75
C GLN A 46 4.96 10.00 1.84
N GLY A 47 4.94 9.14 0.82
CA GLY A 47 3.79 8.98 -0.08
C GLY A 47 2.57 8.44 0.65
N ASP A 48 2.76 7.44 1.50
CA ASP A 48 1.70 6.86 2.34
C ASP A 48 1.10 7.92 3.27
N ILE A 49 1.93 8.72 3.93
CA ILE A 49 1.46 9.85 4.77
C ILE A 49 0.62 10.84 3.96
N ALA A 50 1.01 11.14 2.73
CA ALA A 50 0.23 12.03 1.86
C ALA A 50 -1.14 11.41 1.48
N ASN A 51 -1.16 10.11 1.17
CA ASN A 51 -2.39 9.38 0.86
C ASN A 51 -3.33 9.30 2.07
N ILE A 52 -2.81 8.95 3.25
CA ILE A 52 -3.59 8.91 4.49
C ILE A 52 -4.11 10.31 4.84
N SER A 53 -3.29 11.36 4.65
CA SER A 53 -3.72 12.74 4.86
C SER A 53 -4.87 13.15 3.94
N MET A 54 -4.88 12.65 2.70
CA MET A 54 -5.99 12.86 1.77
C MET A 54 -7.24 12.12 2.23
N ALA A 55 -7.11 10.87 2.66
CA ALA A 55 -8.21 10.08 3.21
C ALA A 55 -8.84 10.75 4.45
N LEU A 56 -8.03 11.28 5.37
CA LEU A 56 -8.51 12.03 6.53
C LEU A 56 -9.28 13.30 6.14
N LYS A 57 -8.80 14.03 5.13
CA LYS A 57 -9.51 15.22 4.64
C LYS A 57 -10.86 14.84 4.04
N MET A 58 -10.94 13.75 3.27
CA MET A 58 -12.21 13.23 2.75
C MET A 58 -13.15 12.79 3.89
N PHE A 59 -12.61 12.14 4.92
CA PHE A 59 -13.37 11.80 6.12
C PHE A 59 -13.96 13.06 6.78
N TYR A 60 -13.16 14.12 6.92
CA TYR A 60 -13.64 15.41 7.44
C TYR A 60 -14.77 15.99 6.58
N LEU A 61 -14.66 15.95 5.24
CA LEU A 61 -15.69 16.47 4.34
C LEU A 61 -17.05 15.76 4.48
N HIS A 62 -17.06 14.50 4.90
CA HIS A 62 -18.30 13.73 5.03
C HIS A 62 -18.84 13.67 6.46
N ASN A 63 -18.01 13.93 7.48
CA ASN A 63 -18.37 13.78 8.90
C ASN A 63 -18.24 15.08 9.70
N ASP A 64 -17.76 16.16 9.08
CA ASP A 64 -17.44 17.46 9.69
C ASP A 64 -16.47 17.37 10.89
N LYS A 65 -15.73 16.27 10.99
CA LYS A 65 -14.73 16.01 12.03
C LYS A 65 -13.67 15.04 11.53
N TYR A 66 -12.47 15.14 12.08
CA TYR A 66 -11.47 14.08 11.96
C TYR A 66 -11.73 12.96 12.97
N PRO A 67 -11.24 11.73 12.73
CA PRO A 67 -11.23 10.68 13.74
C PRO A 67 -10.53 11.14 15.01
N SER A 68 -11.03 10.73 16.17
CA SER A 68 -10.30 10.92 17.43
C SER A 68 -9.04 10.05 17.47
N THR A 69 -8.10 10.38 18.37
CA THR A 69 -6.89 9.56 18.56
C THR A 69 -7.23 8.11 18.97
N ASP A 70 -8.33 7.90 19.71
CA ASP A 70 -8.79 6.56 20.12
C ASP A 70 -9.41 5.76 18.96
N GLU A 71 -10.10 6.43 18.05
CA GLU A 71 -10.61 5.82 16.81
C GLU A 71 -9.49 5.50 15.83
N GLY A 72 -8.47 6.37 15.78
CA GLY A 72 -7.27 6.19 14.99
C GLY A 72 -7.51 6.16 13.48
N LEU A 73 -6.54 5.60 12.75
CA LEU A 73 -6.64 5.39 11.31
C LEU A 73 -7.61 4.25 10.93
N ASP A 74 -8.00 3.42 11.90
CA ASP A 74 -8.96 2.33 11.68
C ASP A 74 -10.36 2.88 11.34
N ALA A 75 -10.66 4.13 11.73
CA ALA A 75 -11.89 4.84 11.31
C ALA A 75 -11.97 5.04 9.79
N LEU A 76 -10.83 5.13 9.10
CA LEU A 76 -10.77 5.30 7.65
C LEU A 76 -11.14 4.02 6.89
N MET A 77 -11.11 2.87 7.56
CA MET A 77 -11.46 1.58 6.97
C MET A 77 -12.94 1.25 7.07
N LYS A 78 -13.71 2.04 7.82
CA LYS A 78 -15.15 1.86 7.97
C LYS A 78 -15.87 2.87 7.09
N PRO A 79 -17.00 2.49 6.49
CA PRO A 79 -17.90 3.50 5.93
C PRO A 79 -18.26 4.46 7.05
N SER A 80 -18.09 5.75 6.79
CA SER A 80 -18.65 6.78 7.66
C SER A 80 -20.14 6.47 7.83
N GLY A 81 -20.66 6.49 9.05
CA GLY A 81 -22.10 6.34 9.31
C GLY A 81 -22.97 7.46 8.73
N SER A 82 -22.45 8.19 7.75
CA SER A 82 -23.09 9.21 6.93
C SER A 82 -23.94 8.55 5.86
N ASP A 83 -25.15 9.06 5.66
CA ASP A 83 -26.07 8.59 4.61
C ASP A 83 -25.50 8.78 3.19
N THR A 84 -24.50 9.65 3.01
CA THR A 84 -23.97 10.04 1.69
C THR A 84 -22.74 9.27 1.23
N TRP A 85 -21.99 8.62 2.14
CA TRP A 85 -20.74 7.93 1.79
C TRP A 85 -20.66 6.55 2.42
N LYS A 86 -20.68 5.51 1.57
CA LYS A 86 -20.78 4.10 1.98
C LYS A 86 -19.51 3.28 1.74
N ASP A 87 -18.46 3.91 1.23
CA ASP A 87 -17.20 3.23 0.93
C ASP A 87 -16.16 3.51 2.02
N ALA A 88 -15.16 2.63 2.14
CA ALA A 88 -14.01 2.90 2.99
C ALA A 88 -13.13 3.99 2.35
N TYR A 89 -12.45 4.78 3.19
CA TYR A 89 -11.47 5.78 2.73
C TYR A 89 -10.11 5.15 2.45
N LEU A 90 -9.83 4.00 3.06
CA LEU A 90 -8.66 3.16 2.82
C LEU A 90 -9.09 1.70 2.68
N ASP A 91 -8.64 1.03 1.63
CA ASP A 91 -8.94 -0.40 1.38
C ASP A 91 -8.19 -1.34 2.33
N THR A 92 -6.99 -0.93 2.75
CA THR A 92 -6.10 -1.72 3.59
C THR A 92 -5.55 -0.87 4.73
N PRO A 93 -5.26 -1.48 5.90
CA PRO A 93 -4.65 -0.75 7.00
C PRO A 93 -3.30 -0.19 6.54
N PRO A 94 -3.04 1.12 6.73
CA PRO A 94 -1.78 1.70 6.33
C PRO A 94 -0.66 1.18 7.25
N ILE A 95 0.27 0.43 6.66
CA ILE A 95 1.46 -0.11 7.31
C ILE A 95 2.68 0.49 6.64
N ASP A 96 3.64 0.95 7.43
CA ASP A 96 4.84 1.57 6.93
C ASP A 96 5.81 0.55 6.29
N PRO A 97 6.85 1.00 5.58
CA PRO A 97 7.83 0.12 4.93
C PRO A 97 8.71 -0.71 5.87
N TRP A 98 8.57 -0.52 7.19
CA TRP A 98 9.20 -1.29 8.25
C TRP A 98 8.19 -2.20 8.99
N SER A 99 7.01 -2.39 8.39
CA SER A 99 5.94 -3.28 8.87
C SER A 99 5.32 -2.83 10.20
N ARG A 100 5.29 -1.52 10.46
CA ARG A 100 4.68 -0.92 11.65
C ARG A 100 3.46 -0.09 11.27
N LYS A 101 2.53 0.09 12.21
CA LYS A 101 1.40 1.00 11.99
C LYS A 101 1.88 2.45 12.01
N TYR A 102 1.30 3.27 11.14
CA TYR A 102 1.43 4.72 11.26
C TYR A 102 0.84 5.20 12.57
N GLN A 103 1.50 6.19 13.17
CA GLN A 103 1.02 6.90 14.34
C GLN A 103 0.12 8.03 13.88
N TYR A 104 -0.96 8.26 14.61
CA TYR A 104 -1.95 9.28 14.33
C TYR A 104 -2.35 9.98 15.62
N ARG A 105 -2.51 11.30 15.56
CA ARG A 105 -3.03 12.09 16.67
C ARG A 105 -3.91 13.23 16.18
N TYR A 106 -5.06 13.36 16.82
CA TYR A 106 -5.96 14.50 16.67
C TYR A 106 -6.57 14.88 18.03
N PRO A 107 -6.55 16.17 18.41
CA PRO A 107 -5.89 17.29 17.73
C PRO A 107 -4.35 17.12 17.69
N GLY A 108 -3.72 17.60 16.61
CA GLY A 108 -2.27 17.52 16.43
C GLY A 108 -1.51 18.31 17.49
N THR A 109 -0.37 17.77 17.93
CA THR A 109 0.59 18.45 18.81
C THR A 109 1.45 19.43 18.01
N HIS A 110 1.88 19.05 16.79
CA HIS A 110 2.66 19.89 15.89
C HIS A 110 1.75 20.69 14.95
N ASN A 111 0.71 20.05 14.39
CA ASN A 111 -0.31 20.73 13.60
C ASN A 111 -1.53 21.07 14.47
N THR A 112 -1.46 22.20 15.17
CA THR A 112 -2.52 22.64 16.13
C THR A 112 -3.90 22.85 15.49
N ALA A 113 -3.95 23.17 14.19
CA ALA A 113 -5.20 23.35 13.44
C ALA A 113 -5.67 22.07 12.72
N GLY A 114 -4.99 20.93 12.91
CA GLY A 114 -5.23 19.71 12.17
C GLY A 114 -4.83 18.45 12.94
N PHE A 115 -4.26 17.50 12.21
CA PHE A 115 -3.82 16.22 12.74
C PHE A 115 -2.33 15.99 12.49
N ASP A 116 -1.76 15.11 13.29
CA ASP A 116 -0.40 14.63 13.14
C ASP A 116 -0.41 13.17 12.67
N ILE A 117 0.36 12.87 11.63
CA ILE A 117 0.66 11.51 11.19
C ILE A 117 2.16 11.35 11.04
N TRP A 118 2.69 10.25 11.57
CA TRP A 118 4.09 9.90 11.38
C TRP A 118 4.34 8.39 11.36
N SER A 119 5.46 8.00 10.77
CA SER A 119 6.08 6.69 10.94
C SER A 119 7.29 6.85 11.85
N LEU A 120 7.51 5.87 12.73
CA LEU A 120 8.69 5.75 13.60
C LEU A 120 9.99 5.50 12.83
N GLY A 121 9.94 5.46 11.50
CA GLY A 121 11.11 5.39 10.66
C GLY A 121 11.87 4.05 10.75
N PRO A 122 13.10 4.04 10.21
CA PRO A 122 13.97 2.87 10.20
C PRO A 122 14.23 2.25 11.57
N ASP A 123 14.49 3.06 12.60
CA ASP A 123 14.86 2.54 13.91
C ASP A 123 13.65 2.13 14.77
N GLY A 124 12.48 2.71 14.52
CA GLY A 124 11.26 2.40 15.25
C GLY A 124 11.15 3.06 16.61
N GLN A 125 11.96 4.08 16.87
CA GLN A 125 11.95 4.83 18.11
C GLN A 125 11.35 6.20 17.86
N ASP A 126 10.48 6.64 18.76
CA ASP A 126 9.89 7.97 18.71
C ASP A 126 10.86 8.97 19.36
N GLY A 127 11.14 10.08 18.69
CA GLY A 127 12.11 11.09 19.08
C GLY A 127 13.57 10.79 18.67
N SER A 128 13.81 9.82 17.79
CA SER A 128 15.15 9.51 17.26
C SER A 128 15.62 10.50 16.20
N GLY A 129 14.69 11.23 15.58
CA GLY A 129 14.95 12.17 14.49
C GLY A 129 14.99 11.53 13.11
N ASP A 130 14.71 10.23 12.98
CA ASP A 130 14.57 9.54 11.69
C ASP A 130 13.10 9.27 11.28
N GLU A 131 12.15 9.84 12.04
CA GLU A 131 10.72 9.75 11.78
C GLU A 131 10.35 10.45 10.48
N ILE A 132 9.34 9.91 9.82
CA ILE A 132 8.73 10.52 8.64
C ILE A 132 7.41 11.10 9.09
N THR A 133 7.27 12.42 9.03
CA THR A 133 6.16 13.15 9.63
C THR A 133 5.40 13.98 8.58
N ASN A 134 4.17 14.41 8.91
CA ASN A 134 3.41 15.37 8.09
C ASN A 134 3.66 16.85 8.47
N TRP A 135 4.44 17.12 9.51
CA TRP A 135 4.88 18.48 9.89
C TRP A 135 6.34 18.71 9.50
N LYS A 136 6.79 19.96 9.61
CA LYS A 136 8.23 20.27 9.50
C LYS A 136 8.91 19.91 10.82
N GLN A 137 9.87 19.00 10.78
CA GLN A 137 10.79 18.80 11.91
C GLN A 137 11.70 20.03 12.03
N GLU A 138 11.72 20.64 13.22
CA GLU A 138 12.78 21.60 13.56
C GLU A 138 14.07 20.80 13.74
N LYS A 139 15.10 21.17 12.96
CA LYS A 139 16.43 20.56 13.03
C LYS A 139 17.26 21.17 14.14
#